data_AF-A0A5E4ZHR0-F1
#
_entry.id   AF-A0A5E4ZHR0-F1
#
_cell.length_a   1.000
_cell.length_b   1.000
_cell.length_c   1.000
_cell.angle_alpha   90.00
_cell.angle_beta   90.00
_cell.angle_gamma   90.00
#
_symmetry.space_group_name_H-M   'P 1'
#
loop_
_entity.id
_entity.type
_entity.pdbx_description
1 polymer ?
#
loop_
_entity_poly.entity_id
_entity_poly.type
_entity_poly.pdbx_seq_one_letter_code
_entity_poly.pdbx_strand_id
1 'polypeptide(L)'
;MKALLFCTSYIRDAEAWQSRYQRWLDFYRDGPIHADKIVMIDDGSPHLPAADIIPTLPAHADLSASDSRYCIARFDNNMGRQSMSLYPGWWRSFLHSLTIARTLGADKIVHIESDAFILSGQLANFINETRDGWHVMWAQRYGMPETAIQIICADQFDAMARFGETNPNLDFPDIAERLLPFTSVNRTFKGDRYSEFKRNRGIFRSRKFNFLPIFQRDFFWEPIPEDADFATQVVERQKVKFRGA
;
A
#
# COMPACT_ATOMS: atom_id res chain seq x y z
N MET A 1 -4.09 -5.57 -20.64
CA MET A 1 -4.13 -6.28 -19.35
C MET A 1 -4.93 -5.41 -18.42
N LYS A 2 -6.03 -5.92 -17.89
CA LYS A 2 -6.88 -5.16 -16.98
C LYS A 2 -6.28 -5.20 -15.57
N ALA A 3 -6.06 -4.05 -14.94
CA ALA A 3 -5.36 -3.96 -13.66
C ALA A 3 -6.17 -3.22 -12.59
N LEU A 4 -6.20 -3.79 -11.40
CA LEU A 4 -6.66 -3.14 -10.17
C LEU A 4 -5.43 -2.59 -9.43
N LEU A 5 -5.36 -1.28 -9.20
CA LEU A 5 -4.43 -0.70 -8.22
C LEU A 5 -5.18 -0.46 -6.92
N PHE A 6 -4.62 -0.86 -5.78
CA PHE A 6 -5.26 -0.57 -4.51
C PHE A 6 -4.26 -0.31 -3.38
N CYS A 7 -4.76 0.37 -2.35
CA CYS A 7 -4.16 0.41 -1.03
C CYS A 7 -5.19 0.00 0.02
N THR A 8 -4.71 -0.46 1.18
CA THR A 8 -5.59 -0.59 2.35
C THR A 8 -5.75 0.75 3.04
N SER A 9 -6.91 1.02 3.64
CA SER A 9 -7.16 2.28 4.34
C SER A 9 -7.87 2.13 5.68
N TYR A 10 -7.45 3.00 6.60
CA TYR A 10 -8.15 3.36 7.82
C TYR A 10 -7.90 4.85 8.12
N ILE A 11 -8.86 5.67 7.75
CA ILE A 11 -8.88 7.13 7.82
C ILE A 11 -9.49 7.55 9.16
N ARG A 12 -8.63 7.72 10.17
CA ARG A 12 -9.06 8.07 11.53
C ARG A 12 -9.69 9.46 11.62
N ASP A 13 -9.17 10.41 10.85
CA ASP A 13 -9.52 11.83 10.93
C ASP A 13 -9.08 12.56 9.64
N ALA A 14 -9.40 13.86 9.55
CA ALA A 14 -9.06 14.69 8.40
C ALA A 14 -7.54 14.87 8.21
N GLU A 15 -6.76 14.84 9.30
CA GLU A 15 -5.29 14.93 9.21
C GLU A 15 -4.71 13.65 8.58
N ALA A 16 -5.22 12.47 8.97
CA ALA A 16 -4.84 11.20 8.36
C ALA A 16 -5.20 11.16 6.87
N TRP A 17 -6.36 11.72 6.50
CA TRP A 17 -6.74 11.91 5.08
C TRP A 17 -5.69 12.75 4.34
N GLN A 18 -5.44 13.97 4.80
CA GLN A 18 -4.57 14.94 4.12
C GLN A 18 -3.11 14.46 4.04
N SER A 19 -2.56 13.97 5.14
CA SER A 19 -1.13 13.64 5.27
C SER A 19 -0.73 12.32 4.61
N ARG A 20 -1.69 11.44 4.28
CA ARG A 20 -1.45 10.10 3.75
C ARG A 20 -2.31 9.77 2.54
N TYR A 21 -3.61 9.58 2.73
CA TYR A 21 -4.48 9.00 1.70
C TYR A 21 -4.68 9.93 0.51
N GLN A 22 -4.84 11.24 0.76
CA GLN A 22 -4.93 12.23 -0.31
C GLN A 22 -3.64 12.30 -1.11
N ARG A 23 -2.48 12.30 -0.45
CA ARG A 23 -1.17 12.28 -1.13
C ARG A 23 -0.99 11.03 -1.99
N TRP A 24 -1.42 9.87 -1.51
CA TRP A 24 -1.40 8.63 -2.28
C TRP A 24 -2.33 8.72 -3.50
N LEU A 25 -3.57 9.20 -3.31
CA LEU A 25 -4.52 9.39 -4.39
C LEU A 25 -3.99 10.33 -5.46
N ASP A 26 -3.49 11.50 -5.05
CA ASP A 26 -2.95 12.51 -5.96
C ASP A 26 -1.73 11.98 -6.74
N PHE A 27 -0.89 11.16 -6.10
CA PHE A 27 0.27 10.56 -6.75
C PHE A 27 -0.09 9.52 -7.81
N TYR A 28 -1.13 8.71 -7.56
CA TYR A 28 -1.49 7.58 -8.43
C TYR A 28 -2.64 7.85 -9.39
N ARG A 29 -3.44 8.90 -9.18
CA ARG A 29 -4.56 9.28 -10.05
C ARG A 29 -4.12 9.42 -11.52
N ASP A 30 -3.08 10.21 -11.74
CA ASP A 30 -2.41 10.40 -13.04
C ASP A 30 -0.97 9.88 -12.99
N GLY A 31 -0.75 8.89 -12.12
CA GLY A 31 0.56 8.37 -11.78
C GLY A 31 1.11 7.34 -12.76
N PRO A 32 2.25 6.72 -12.41
CA PRO A 32 3.01 5.89 -13.34
C PRO A 32 2.46 4.47 -13.52
N ILE A 33 1.38 4.10 -12.82
CA ILE A 33 0.82 2.75 -12.83
C ILE A 33 -0.43 2.71 -13.71
N HIS A 34 -0.42 1.85 -14.71
CA HIS A 34 -1.53 1.65 -15.64
C HIS A 34 -2.60 0.77 -14.97
N ALA A 35 -3.59 1.41 -14.35
CA ALA A 35 -4.71 0.72 -13.71
C ALA A 35 -6.06 1.17 -14.28
N ASP A 36 -6.96 0.20 -14.50
CA ASP A 36 -8.33 0.41 -14.96
C ASP A 36 -9.24 0.87 -13.81
N LYS A 37 -8.92 0.43 -12.59
CA LYS A 37 -9.58 0.87 -11.36
C LYS A 37 -8.54 1.11 -10.28
N ILE A 38 -8.69 2.21 -9.54
CA ILE A 38 -7.89 2.52 -8.36
C ILE A 38 -8.80 2.54 -7.14
N VAL A 39 -8.51 1.71 -6.14
CA VAL A 39 -9.41 1.52 -5.00
C VAL A 39 -8.66 1.71 -3.68
N MET A 40 -9.23 2.50 -2.77
CA MET A 40 -8.86 2.42 -1.36
C MET A 40 -9.81 1.43 -0.68
N ILE A 41 -9.30 0.29 -0.23
CA ILE A 41 -10.12 -0.72 0.45
C ILE A 41 -10.11 -0.37 1.94
N ASP A 42 -11.27 0.08 2.43
CA ASP A 42 -11.41 0.77 3.70
C ASP A 42 -11.99 -0.10 4.80
N ASP A 43 -11.23 -0.23 5.89
CA ASP A 43 -11.55 -1.04 7.06
C ASP A 43 -12.48 -0.31 8.05
N GLY A 44 -13.57 0.28 7.56
CA GLY A 44 -14.58 0.92 8.41
C GLY A 44 -14.10 2.21 9.08
N SER A 45 -13.53 3.11 8.30
CA SER A 45 -13.02 4.40 8.78
C SER A 45 -14.10 5.27 9.41
N PRO A 46 -13.82 5.97 10.52
CA PRO A 46 -14.74 6.95 11.11
C PRO A 46 -14.80 8.27 10.33
N HIS A 47 -13.78 8.57 9.53
CA HIS A 47 -13.74 9.75 8.65
C HIS A 47 -13.72 9.32 7.19
N LEU A 48 -14.40 10.07 6.34
CA LEU A 48 -14.36 9.92 4.89
C LEU A 48 -14.22 11.29 4.24
N PRO A 49 -13.47 11.39 3.12
CA PRO A 49 -13.45 12.60 2.32
C PRO A 49 -14.82 12.86 1.67
N ALA A 50 -14.99 14.07 1.15
CA ALA A 50 -16.18 14.41 0.39
C ALA A 50 -16.25 13.59 -0.92
N ALA A 51 -17.48 13.22 -1.32
CA ALA A 51 -17.73 12.30 -2.43
C ALA A 51 -17.34 12.86 -3.81
N ASP A 52 -17.22 14.18 -3.92
CA ASP A 52 -16.71 14.89 -5.10
C ASP A 52 -15.19 14.73 -5.29
N ILE A 53 -14.45 14.44 -4.20
CA ILE A 53 -13.02 14.11 -4.26
C ILE A 53 -12.82 12.65 -4.67
N ILE A 54 -13.51 11.74 -3.99
CA ILE A 54 -13.50 10.31 -4.28
C ILE A 54 -14.81 9.67 -3.77
N PRO A 55 -15.59 9.00 -4.62
CA PRO A 55 -16.83 8.37 -4.20
C PRO A 55 -16.55 7.19 -3.26
N THR A 56 -17.38 7.05 -2.23
CA THR A 56 -17.36 5.87 -1.34
C THR A 56 -18.49 4.93 -1.71
N LEU A 57 -18.16 3.66 -1.90
CA LEU A 57 -19.06 2.58 -2.22
C LEU A 57 -18.96 1.49 -1.14
N PRO A 58 -20.03 0.74 -0.86
CA PRO A 58 -19.95 -0.44 0.00
C PRO A 58 -18.90 -1.43 -0.52
N ALA A 59 -18.14 -2.08 0.35
CA ALA A 59 -17.06 -2.99 -0.04
C ALA A 59 -17.54 -4.14 -0.94
N HIS A 60 -18.77 -4.61 -0.74
CA HIS A 60 -19.38 -5.70 -1.51
C HIS A 60 -20.22 -5.21 -2.71
N ALA A 61 -20.19 -3.91 -3.03
CA ALA A 61 -20.83 -3.39 -4.22
C ALA A 61 -20.10 -3.85 -5.49
N ASP A 62 -20.83 -3.95 -6.59
CA ASP A 62 -20.23 -4.16 -7.90
C ASP A 62 -19.53 -2.87 -8.37
N LEU A 63 -18.22 -2.82 -8.19
CA LEU A 63 -17.41 -1.67 -8.58
C LEU A 63 -17.29 -1.52 -10.12
N SER A 64 -17.64 -2.55 -10.90
CA SER A 64 -17.65 -2.48 -12.36
C SER A 64 -18.80 -1.63 -12.89
N ALA A 65 -19.89 -1.52 -12.14
CA ALA A 65 -21.05 -0.68 -12.46
C ALA A 65 -20.84 0.81 -12.17
N SER A 66 -19.73 1.18 -11.49
CA SER A 66 -19.40 2.57 -11.21
C SER A 66 -18.47 3.14 -12.30
N ASP A 67 -18.90 4.24 -12.92
CA ASP A 67 -18.12 4.97 -13.93
C ASP A 67 -16.86 5.62 -13.37
N SER A 68 -16.75 5.79 -12.05
CA SER A 68 -15.56 6.40 -11.45
C SER A 68 -14.36 5.46 -11.54
N ARG A 69 -13.24 5.94 -12.10
CA ARG A 69 -11.97 5.19 -12.09
C ARG A 69 -11.40 5.00 -10.68
N TYR A 70 -11.71 5.93 -9.76
CA TYR A 70 -11.20 5.96 -8.39
C TYR A 70 -12.35 5.85 -7.39
N CYS A 71 -12.24 5.00 -6.37
CA CYS A 71 -13.26 4.93 -5.31
C CYS A 71 -12.69 4.43 -3.99
N ILE A 72 -13.43 4.66 -2.91
CA ILE A 72 -13.25 3.97 -1.63
C ILE A 72 -14.24 2.81 -1.59
N ALA A 73 -13.77 1.58 -1.37
CA ALA A 73 -14.60 0.40 -1.14
C ALA A 73 -14.61 0.09 0.36
N ARG A 74 -15.71 0.40 1.05
CA ARG A 74 -15.76 0.48 2.52
C ARG A 74 -16.54 -0.63 3.17
N PHE A 75 -15.95 -1.26 4.18
CA PHE A 75 -16.64 -2.14 5.12
C PHE A 75 -17.41 -1.33 6.16
N ASP A 76 -18.54 -1.86 6.64
CA ASP A 76 -19.38 -1.17 7.63
C ASP A 76 -18.74 -1.10 9.02
N ASN A 77 -17.97 -2.13 9.38
CA ASN A 77 -17.30 -2.26 10.67
C ASN A 77 -15.78 -2.19 10.51
N ASN A 78 -15.09 -1.81 11.58
CA ASN A 78 -13.63 -1.80 11.68
C ASN A 78 -13.14 -3.07 12.40
N MET A 79 -12.23 -3.82 11.79
CA MET A 79 -11.56 -4.97 12.44
C MET A 79 -10.21 -4.58 13.04
N GLY A 80 -9.55 -3.58 12.43
CA GLY A 80 -8.43 -2.87 12.99
C GLY A 80 -7.16 -3.69 13.09
N ARG A 81 -6.19 -3.13 13.82
CA ARG A 81 -4.94 -3.78 14.17
C ARG A 81 -4.89 -3.99 15.67
N GLN A 82 -4.78 -5.25 16.09
CA GLN A 82 -4.75 -5.66 17.48
C GLN A 82 -3.32 -5.78 18.01
N SER A 83 -2.35 -6.16 17.16
CA SER A 83 -0.94 -6.24 17.51
C SER A 83 -0.01 -6.08 16.30
N MET A 84 1.30 -6.23 16.51
CA MET A 84 2.26 -6.20 15.40
C MET A 84 2.05 -7.33 14.39
N SER A 85 1.65 -8.52 14.84
CA SER A 85 1.37 -9.70 14.00
C SER A 85 -0.12 -9.91 13.74
N LEU A 86 -1.01 -9.31 14.53
CA LEU A 86 -2.46 -9.46 14.40
C LEU A 86 -3.12 -8.19 13.87
N TYR A 87 -3.36 -8.16 12.56
CA TYR A 87 -3.94 -7.03 11.83
C TYR A 87 -5.07 -7.49 10.90
N PRO A 88 -6.20 -7.97 11.46
CA PRO A 88 -7.29 -8.55 10.67
C PRO A 88 -7.90 -7.56 9.68
N GLY A 89 -7.89 -6.25 9.99
CA GLY A 89 -8.40 -5.24 9.06
C GLY A 89 -7.58 -5.12 7.76
N TRP A 90 -6.26 -5.21 7.88
CA TRP A 90 -5.38 -5.23 6.71
C TRP A 90 -5.57 -6.54 5.93
N TRP A 91 -5.62 -7.69 6.61
CA TRP A 91 -5.85 -8.99 5.96
C TRP A 91 -7.19 -9.04 5.22
N ARG A 92 -8.26 -8.56 5.85
CA ARG A 92 -9.58 -8.47 5.21
C ARG A 92 -9.51 -7.62 3.95
N SER A 93 -8.94 -6.43 4.05
CA SER A 93 -8.84 -5.50 2.92
C SER A 93 -7.98 -6.05 1.80
N PHE A 94 -6.83 -6.62 2.14
CA PHE A 94 -5.90 -7.25 1.20
C PHE A 94 -6.56 -8.43 0.48
N LEU A 95 -7.16 -9.38 1.21
CA LEU A 95 -7.82 -10.54 0.60
C LEU A 95 -9.06 -10.16 -0.21
N HIS A 96 -9.80 -9.13 0.22
CA HIS A 96 -10.97 -8.63 -0.51
C HIS A 96 -10.61 -8.00 -1.85
N SER A 97 -9.36 -7.55 -2.05
CA SER A 97 -8.88 -7.08 -3.36
C SER A 97 -9.04 -8.15 -4.45
N LEU A 98 -8.94 -9.44 -4.09
CA LEU A 98 -9.14 -10.54 -5.02
C LEU A 98 -10.61 -10.64 -5.49
N THR A 99 -11.56 -10.46 -4.56
CA THR A 99 -12.99 -10.40 -4.88
C THR A 99 -13.26 -9.27 -5.87
N ILE A 100 -12.72 -8.08 -5.59
CA ILE A 100 -12.85 -6.91 -6.48
C ILE A 100 -12.23 -7.20 -7.85
N ALA A 101 -11.01 -7.73 -7.88
CA ALA A 101 -10.30 -8.05 -9.12
C ALA A 101 -11.09 -9.03 -9.99
N ARG A 102 -11.65 -10.10 -9.40
CA ARG A 102 -12.48 -11.08 -10.10
C ARG A 102 -13.76 -10.45 -10.66
N THR A 103 -14.47 -9.64 -9.88
CA THR A 103 -15.67 -8.93 -10.36
C THR A 103 -15.36 -7.95 -11.49
N LEU A 104 -14.20 -7.27 -11.42
CA LEU A 104 -13.74 -6.41 -12.49
C LEU A 104 -13.26 -7.19 -13.72
N GLY A 105 -12.99 -8.50 -13.63
CA GLY A 105 -12.28 -9.25 -14.67
C GLY A 105 -10.84 -8.74 -14.87
N ALA A 106 -10.19 -8.31 -13.78
CA ALA A 106 -8.80 -7.88 -13.80
C ALA A 106 -7.85 -9.08 -13.94
N ASP A 107 -6.79 -8.90 -14.72
CA ASP A 107 -5.71 -9.87 -14.93
C ASP A 107 -4.57 -9.67 -13.91
N LYS A 108 -4.57 -8.53 -13.20
CA LYS A 108 -3.49 -8.12 -12.31
C LYS A 108 -4.02 -7.26 -11.16
N ILE A 109 -3.52 -7.54 -9.97
CA ILE A 109 -3.68 -6.73 -8.77
C ILE A 109 -2.33 -6.09 -8.46
N VAL A 110 -2.32 -4.77 -8.29
CA VAL A 110 -1.17 -4.01 -7.82
C VAL A 110 -1.53 -3.46 -6.44
N HIS A 111 -0.91 -4.00 -5.41
CA HIS A 111 -1.00 -3.46 -4.05
C HIS A 111 0.12 -2.45 -3.85
N ILE A 112 -0.22 -1.22 -3.49
CA ILE A 112 0.73 -0.22 -3.01
C ILE A 112 0.15 0.40 -1.76
N GLU A 113 0.77 0.16 -0.60
CA GLU A 113 0.29 0.65 0.67
C GLU A 113 0.12 2.18 0.66
N SER A 114 -0.80 2.70 1.49
CA SER A 114 -1.18 4.12 1.50
C SER A 114 -0.04 5.09 1.87
N ASP A 115 1.11 4.58 2.32
CA ASP A 115 2.36 5.32 2.56
C ASP A 115 3.55 4.82 1.72
N ALA A 116 3.29 4.10 0.62
CA ALA A 116 4.29 3.65 -0.34
C ALA A 116 4.18 4.38 -1.69
N PHE A 117 5.34 4.64 -2.31
CA PHE A 117 5.47 5.42 -3.54
C PHE A 117 6.47 4.80 -4.51
N ILE A 118 6.10 4.74 -5.80
CA ILE A 118 6.95 4.30 -6.92
C ILE A 118 7.62 5.52 -7.52
N LEU A 119 8.94 5.55 -7.53
CA LEU A 119 9.71 6.76 -7.79
C LEU A 119 10.48 6.72 -9.11
N SER A 120 10.73 5.55 -9.71
CA SER A 120 11.45 5.43 -10.98
C SER A 120 10.61 4.84 -12.11
N GLY A 121 10.88 5.29 -13.33
CA GLY A 121 10.30 4.75 -14.55
C GLY A 121 10.62 3.27 -14.76
N GLN A 122 11.80 2.80 -14.33
CA GLN A 122 12.17 1.38 -14.46
C GLN A 122 11.26 0.48 -13.62
N LEU A 123 10.99 0.86 -12.35
CA LEU A 123 10.07 0.09 -11.51
C LEU A 123 8.63 0.21 -11.98
N ALA A 124 8.20 1.38 -12.45
CA ALA A 124 6.88 1.54 -13.05
C ALA A 124 6.69 0.64 -14.28
N ASN A 125 7.68 0.60 -15.19
CA ASN A 125 7.65 -0.27 -16.36
C ASN A 125 7.58 -1.74 -15.94
N PHE A 126 8.39 -2.16 -14.96
CA PHE A 126 8.31 -3.52 -14.42
C PHE A 126 6.90 -3.86 -13.91
N ILE A 127 6.30 -3.01 -13.08
CA ILE A 127 4.95 -3.23 -12.55
C ILE A 127 3.92 -3.31 -13.68
N ASN A 128 3.99 -2.39 -14.66
CA ASN A 128 3.06 -2.31 -15.77
C ASN A 128 3.19 -3.50 -16.73
N GLU A 129 4.40 -3.99 -16.95
CA GLU A 129 4.71 -5.05 -17.92
C GLU A 129 4.62 -6.46 -17.35
N THR A 130 4.68 -6.65 -16.02
CA THR A 130 4.54 -7.96 -15.37
C THR A 130 3.18 -8.59 -15.73
N ARG A 131 3.22 -9.88 -16.11
CA ARG A 131 2.07 -10.63 -16.62
C ARG A 131 1.76 -11.94 -15.90
N ASP A 132 2.70 -12.44 -15.10
CA ASP A 132 2.59 -13.68 -14.35
C ASP A 132 3.25 -13.53 -12.98
N GLY A 133 2.89 -14.38 -12.04
CA GLY A 133 3.52 -14.47 -10.72
C GLY A 133 3.00 -13.49 -9.67
N TRP A 134 3.58 -13.61 -8.47
CA TRP A 134 3.36 -12.77 -7.30
C TRP A 134 4.71 -12.20 -6.88
N HIS A 135 4.93 -10.94 -7.25
CA HIS A 135 6.19 -10.24 -7.10
C HIS A 135 6.11 -9.22 -5.98
N VAL A 136 7.19 -9.16 -5.19
CA VAL A 136 7.42 -8.14 -4.16
C VAL A 136 8.84 -7.59 -4.30
N MET A 137 9.07 -6.42 -3.73
CA MET A 137 10.40 -5.81 -3.72
C MET A 137 11.22 -6.33 -2.53
N TRP A 138 12.52 -6.05 -2.50
CA TRP A 138 13.38 -6.37 -1.37
C TRP A 138 13.70 -5.10 -0.57
N ALA A 139 13.41 -5.10 0.73
CA ALA A 139 13.82 -4.05 1.64
C ALA A 139 15.25 -4.33 2.16
N GLN A 140 16.24 -3.67 1.56
CA GLN A 140 17.66 -3.99 1.76
C GLN A 140 18.10 -3.89 3.23
N ARG A 141 17.66 -2.84 3.95
CA ARG A 141 18.04 -2.61 5.36
C ARG A 141 17.45 -3.66 6.30
N TYR A 142 16.26 -4.16 5.97
CA TYR A 142 15.53 -5.10 6.80
C TYR A 142 15.81 -6.56 6.45
N GLY A 143 16.41 -6.80 5.28
CA GLY A 143 16.71 -8.15 4.83
C GLY A 143 15.45 -9.00 4.64
N MET A 144 14.35 -8.39 4.18
CA MET A 144 13.07 -9.07 4.01
C MET A 144 12.32 -8.59 2.75
N PRO A 145 11.36 -9.39 2.24
CA PRO A 145 10.43 -8.93 1.21
C PRO A 145 9.63 -7.70 1.67
N GLU A 146 9.39 -6.75 0.77
CA GLU A 146 8.61 -5.54 1.04
C GLU A 146 7.17 -5.73 0.55
N THR A 147 6.27 -6.03 1.48
CA THR A 147 4.84 -6.29 1.23
C THR A 147 4.01 -5.04 0.98
N ALA A 148 4.56 -3.86 1.24
CA ALA A 148 3.91 -2.60 0.90
C ALA A 148 3.79 -2.38 -0.63
N ILE A 149 4.52 -3.15 -1.45
CA ILE A 149 4.41 -3.14 -2.91
C ILE A 149 4.32 -4.58 -3.41
N GLN A 150 3.17 -4.95 -3.98
CA GLN A 150 2.95 -6.30 -4.50
C GLN A 150 2.30 -6.26 -5.88
N ILE A 151 2.76 -7.14 -6.77
CA ILE A 151 2.20 -7.33 -8.10
C ILE A 151 1.74 -8.78 -8.18
N ILE A 152 0.43 -9.00 -8.26
CA ILE A 152 -0.20 -10.32 -8.21
C ILE A 152 -0.95 -10.52 -9.52
N CYS A 153 -0.45 -11.40 -10.37
CA CYS A 153 -1.07 -11.71 -11.65
C CYS A 153 -2.11 -12.84 -11.53
N ALA A 154 -2.97 -12.96 -12.54
CA ALA A 154 -4.10 -13.87 -12.55
C ALA A 154 -3.74 -15.33 -12.25
N ASP A 155 -2.55 -15.79 -12.67
CA ASP A 155 -2.04 -17.13 -12.38
C ASP A 155 -1.82 -17.40 -10.88
N GLN A 156 -1.76 -16.36 -10.05
CA GLN A 156 -1.60 -16.45 -8.59
C GLN A 156 -2.89 -16.17 -7.80
N PHE A 157 -4.01 -15.85 -8.47
CA PHE A 157 -5.28 -15.58 -7.79
C PHE A 157 -5.79 -16.75 -6.98
N ASP A 158 -5.63 -17.97 -7.48
CA ASP A 158 -6.04 -19.18 -6.74
C ASP A 158 -5.12 -19.46 -5.55
N ALA A 159 -3.84 -19.09 -5.63
CA ALA A 159 -2.94 -19.17 -4.48
C ALA A 159 -3.37 -18.20 -3.38
N MET A 160 -3.73 -16.96 -3.75
CA MET A 160 -4.27 -15.96 -2.83
C MET A 160 -5.62 -16.38 -2.22
N ALA A 161 -6.52 -16.95 -3.01
CA ALA A 161 -7.80 -17.48 -2.52
C ALA A 161 -7.59 -18.59 -1.48
N ARG A 162 -6.78 -19.61 -1.82
CA ARG A 162 -6.44 -20.71 -0.91
C ARG A 162 -5.79 -20.21 0.38
N PHE A 163 -4.92 -19.21 0.29
CA PHE A 163 -4.30 -18.59 1.47
C PHE A 163 -5.35 -17.95 2.40
N GLY A 164 -6.35 -17.26 1.86
CA GLY A 164 -7.46 -16.72 2.66
C GLY A 164 -8.38 -17.80 3.25
N GLU A 165 -8.73 -18.82 2.45
CA GLU A 165 -9.59 -19.93 2.87
C GLU A 165 -8.99 -20.77 4.00
N THR A 166 -7.67 -20.92 4.01
CA THR A 166 -6.95 -21.65 5.08
C THR A 166 -6.83 -20.85 6.38
N ASN A 167 -7.17 -19.55 6.37
CA ASN A 167 -7.06 -18.65 7.52
C ASN A 167 -8.36 -17.82 7.72
N PRO A 168 -9.53 -18.46 7.90
CA PRO A 168 -10.83 -17.79 7.87
C PRO A 168 -11.02 -16.76 9.00
N ASN A 169 -10.29 -16.92 10.11
CA ASN A 169 -10.35 -16.01 11.25
C ASN A 169 -9.47 -14.76 11.08
N LEU A 170 -8.71 -14.67 9.98
CA LEU A 170 -7.73 -13.61 9.74
C LEU A 170 -6.69 -13.45 10.86
N ASP A 171 -6.47 -14.54 11.60
CA ASP A 171 -5.45 -14.68 12.62
C ASP A 171 -4.29 -15.47 12.02
N PHE A 172 -3.19 -14.78 11.78
CA PHE A 172 -2.03 -15.31 11.08
C PHE A 172 -0.85 -15.46 12.05
N PRO A 173 -0.07 -16.54 11.95
CA PRO A 173 0.94 -16.88 12.95
C PRO A 173 2.21 -16.01 12.88
N ASP A 174 2.42 -15.28 11.80
CA ASP A 174 3.60 -14.43 11.57
C ASP A 174 3.23 -13.23 10.67
N ILE A 175 4.22 -12.41 10.32
CA ILE A 175 4.07 -11.25 9.45
C ILE A 175 3.87 -11.66 7.97
N ALA A 176 3.19 -10.82 7.20
CA ALA A 176 2.88 -11.05 5.80
C ALA A 176 4.12 -11.38 4.95
N GLU A 177 5.25 -10.74 5.26
CA GLU A 177 6.55 -10.92 4.59
C GLU A 177 7.08 -12.37 4.66
N ARG A 178 6.59 -13.18 5.60
CA ARG A 178 6.99 -14.59 5.81
C ARG A 178 5.93 -15.60 5.42
N LEU A 179 4.69 -15.15 5.24
CA LEU A 179 3.53 -16.03 5.06
C LEU A 179 3.01 -16.05 3.62
N LEU A 180 3.05 -14.91 2.94
CA LEU A 180 2.48 -14.78 1.62
C LEU A 180 3.28 -15.62 0.60
N PRO A 181 2.60 -16.35 -0.30
CA PRO A 181 3.25 -17.29 -1.21
C PRO A 181 3.84 -16.57 -2.44
N PHE A 182 4.85 -15.72 -2.22
CA PHE A 182 5.52 -15.00 -3.31
C PHE A 182 6.19 -15.97 -4.28
N THR A 183 6.02 -15.74 -5.58
CA THR A 183 6.79 -16.48 -6.60
C THR A 183 8.13 -15.81 -6.90
N SER A 184 8.27 -14.52 -6.56
CA SER A 184 9.45 -13.72 -6.85
C SER A 184 9.66 -12.61 -5.83
N VAL A 185 10.91 -12.44 -5.40
CA VAL A 185 11.35 -11.33 -4.54
C VAL A 185 12.44 -10.58 -5.28
N ASN A 186 12.10 -9.41 -5.82
CA ASN A 186 12.98 -8.64 -6.67
C ASN A 186 13.98 -7.81 -5.83
N ARG A 187 15.28 -8.06 -6.05
CA ARG A 187 16.40 -7.39 -5.37
C ARG A 187 17.12 -6.34 -6.22
N THR A 188 16.68 -6.12 -7.46
CA THR A 188 17.34 -5.19 -8.38
C THR A 188 16.95 -3.74 -8.12
N PHE A 189 15.70 -3.51 -7.69
CA PHE A 189 15.21 -2.17 -7.39
C PHE A 189 15.66 -1.68 -6.02
N LYS A 190 16.12 -0.42 -5.96
CA LYS A 190 16.57 0.24 -4.75
C LYS A 190 15.39 0.87 -4.02
N GLY A 191 15.14 0.49 -2.78
CA GLY A 191 14.13 1.17 -1.96
C GLY A 191 14.04 0.58 -0.58
N ASP A 192 13.39 1.32 0.32
CA ASP A 192 13.30 0.94 1.73
C ASP A 192 12.23 1.75 2.50
N ARG A 193 12.07 1.41 3.78
CA ARG A 193 11.19 2.07 4.75
C ARG A 193 11.83 3.33 5.32
N TYR A 194 11.94 4.38 4.50
CA TYR A 194 12.76 5.56 4.82
C TYR A 194 12.30 6.36 6.05
N SER A 195 11.04 6.27 6.50
CA SER A 195 10.65 6.97 7.73
C SER A 195 11.12 6.26 9.00
N GLU A 196 11.43 4.97 8.95
CA GLU A 196 12.05 4.27 10.08
C GLU A 196 13.54 4.63 10.22
N PHE A 197 14.10 5.32 9.22
CA PHE A 197 15.49 5.71 9.21
C PHE A 197 15.70 6.92 10.13
N LYS A 198 16.25 6.66 11.32
CA LYS A 198 16.66 7.69 12.26
C LYS A 198 18.13 8.02 12.06
N ARG A 199 18.45 9.26 11.71
CA ARG A 199 19.80 9.80 11.94
C ARG A 199 19.91 10.28 13.39
N ASN A 200 21.01 9.92 14.07
CA ASN A 200 21.53 10.56 15.28
C ASN A 200 20.54 10.89 16.43
N ARG A 201 19.55 10.03 16.71
CA ARG A 201 18.65 10.25 17.86
C ARG A 201 19.18 9.78 19.21
N GLY A 202 20.35 9.12 19.26
CA GLY A 202 20.97 8.67 20.51
C GLY A 202 19.96 7.99 21.47
N ILE A 203 19.86 8.51 22.70
CA ILE A 203 18.90 8.11 23.75
C ILE A 203 17.49 8.75 23.61
N PHE A 204 17.30 9.73 22.71
CA PHE A 204 16.02 10.44 22.49
C PHE A 204 15.12 9.72 21.47
N ARG A 205 15.10 8.38 21.49
CA ARG A 205 14.34 7.56 20.52
C ARG A 205 12.83 7.56 20.76
N SER A 206 12.37 8.01 21.93
CA SER A 206 10.96 8.00 22.34
C SER A 206 10.10 8.99 21.55
N ARG A 207 8.86 8.59 21.22
CA ARG A 207 7.84 9.44 20.58
C ARG A 207 7.58 10.74 21.36
N LYS A 208 7.82 10.74 22.67
CA LYS A 208 7.64 11.91 23.55
C LYS A 208 8.52 13.09 23.17
N PHE A 209 9.61 12.89 22.42
CA PHE A 209 10.48 14.00 22.01
C PHE A 209 10.15 14.56 20.62
N ASN A 210 9.20 13.97 19.89
CA ASN A 210 8.87 14.39 18.52
C ASN A 210 8.25 15.79 18.44
N PHE A 211 7.67 16.31 19.53
CA PHE A 211 7.09 17.65 19.57
C PHE A 211 8.15 18.75 19.62
N LEU A 212 9.40 18.43 20.00
CA LEU A 212 10.46 19.43 20.08
C LEU A 212 10.96 19.79 18.66
N PRO A 213 10.96 21.07 18.27
CA PRO A 213 11.29 21.51 16.91
C PRO A 213 12.67 21.06 16.41
N ILE A 214 13.62 20.82 17.32
CA ILE A 214 14.96 20.35 16.98
C ILE A 214 14.94 18.96 16.31
N PHE A 215 14.05 18.06 16.73
CA PHE A 215 13.93 16.69 16.19
C PHE A 215 13.10 16.62 14.90
N GLN A 216 12.60 17.75 14.42
CA GLN A 216 11.93 17.91 13.13
C GLN A 216 12.91 18.33 12.02
N ARG A 217 14.16 18.70 12.36
CA ARG A 217 15.23 19.06 11.40
C ARG A 217 15.74 17.84 10.63
N ASP A 218 16.22 18.06 9.41
CA ASP A 218 16.77 17.06 8.47
C ASP A 218 17.92 16.23 9.07
N PHE A 219 18.60 16.75 10.10
CA PHE A 219 19.65 16.02 10.81
C PHE A 219 19.16 14.71 11.47
N PHE A 220 17.87 14.60 11.79
CA PHE A 220 17.33 13.46 12.54
C PHE A 220 16.67 12.37 11.68
N TRP A 221 16.61 12.58 10.36
CA TRP A 221 15.85 11.74 9.44
C TRP A 221 16.62 11.54 8.14
N GLU A 222 16.49 10.36 7.58
CA GLU A 222 17.16 10.06 6.32
C GLU A 222 16.26 10.52 5.15
N PRO A 223 16.77 11.38 4.25
CA PRO A 223 16.03 11.72 3.04
C PRO A 223 15.89 10.47 2.16
N ILE A 224 14.85 10.45 1.32
CA ILE A 224 14.73 9.44 0.28
C ILE A 224 15.90 9.68 -0.71
N PRO A 225 16.77 8.68 -0.96
CA PRO A 225 17.85 8.81 -1.93
C PRO A 225 17.33 9.18 -3.32
N GLU A 226 18.07 10.02 -4.05
CA GLU A 226 17.67 10.47 -5.39
C GLU A 226 17.54 9.32 -6.40
N ASP A 227 18.27 8.24 -6.18
CA ASP A 227 18.29 7.02 -6.98
C ASP A 227 17.39 5.90 -6.42
N ALA A 228 16.57 6.16 -5.40
CA ALA A 228 15.64 5.15 -4.86
C ALA A 228 14.45 4.91 -5.82
N ASP A 229 14.29 3.71 -6.33
CA ASP A 229 13.18 3.26 -7.19
C ASP A 229 11.82 3.27 -6.49
N PHE A 230 11.80 3.02 -5.18
CA PHE A 230 10.59 3.11 -4.35
C PHE A 230 10.91 3.61 -2.95
N ALA A 231 9.88 4.10 -2.26
CA ALA A 231 9.93 4.46 -0.85
C ALA A 231 8.68 3.97 -0.14
N THR A 232 8.83 3.33 1.02
CA THR A 232 7.71 2.85 1.84
C THR A 232 7.68 3.56 3.19
N GLN A 233 6.52 3.55 3.84
CA GLN A 233 6.26 4.28 5.08
C GLN A 233 6.56 5.78 5.00
N VAL A 234 6.38 6.40 3.85
CA VAL A 234 6.70 7.81 3.61
C VAL A 234 5.85 8.72 4.50
N VAL A 235 6.48 9.69 5.15
CA VAL A 235 5.81 10.70 6.00
C VAL A 235 5.56 12.00 5.24
N GLU A 236 4.69 12.86 5.76
CA GLU A 236 4.24 14.11 5.12
C GLU A 236 5.38 15.00 4.59
N ARG A 237 6.41 15.22 5.41
CA ARG A 237 7.55 16.08 5.04
C ARG A 237 8.46 15.51 3.94
N GLN A 238 8.39 14.20 3.67
CA GLN A 238 9.20 13.59 2.63
C GLN A 238 8.56 13.88 1.28
N LYS A 239 9.30 14.60 0.42
CA LYS A 239 8.86 14.90 -0.94
C LYS A 239 9.03 13.64 -1.79
N VAL A 240 7.95 13.23 -2.44
CA VAL A 240 7.95 12.17 -3.43
C VAL A 240 7.78 12.80 -4.80
N LYS A 241 8.61 12.37 -5.75
CA LYS A 241 8.52 12.80 -7.14
C LYS A 241 8.83 11.60 -8.01
N PHE A 242 7.92 11.29 -8.93
CA PHE A 242 8.16 10.29 -9.96
C PHE A 242 9.20 10.81 -10.96
N ARG A 243 10.15 9.94 -11.28
CA ARG A 243 11.20 10.16 -12.28
C ARG A 243 10.89 9.26 -13.47
N GLY A 244 10.00 9.75 -14.33
CA GLY A 244 9.78 9.17 -15.66
C GLY A 244 11.02 9.40 -16.51
N ALA A 245 11.46 8.37 -17.22
CA ALA A 245 12.53 8.49 -18.20
C ALA A 245 12.17 9.51 -19.30
#